data_AF-A0A0F9I8V9-F1
#
_entry.id   AF-A0A0F9I8V9-F1
#
_cell.length_a   1.000
_cell.length_b   1.000
_cell.length_c   1.000
_cell.angle_alpha   90.00
_cell.angle_beta   90.00
_cell.angle_gamma   90.00
#
_symmetry.space_group_name_H-M   'P 1'
#
loop_
_entity.id
_entity.type
_entity.pdbx_description
1 polymer ?
#
loop_
_entity_poly.entity_id
_entity_poly.type
_entity_poly.pdbx_seq_one_letter_code
_entity_poly.pdbx_strand_id
1 'polypeptide(L)' 'MNFIRSRHKRNLCIAHRQERYLHALGKVMDGKADPNYATLRWEKLKAINKDS' A
#
# COMPACT_ATOMS: atom_id res chain seq x y z
N MET A 1 -23.86 -12.81 7.63
CA MET A 1 -22.81 -13.10 6.61
C MET A 1 -22.07 -11.86 6.07
N ASN A 2 -22.41 -10.62 6.46
CA ASN A 2 -21.78 -9.41 5.89
C ASN A 2 -20.39 -9.03 6.46
N PHE A 3 -20.04 -9.55 7.63
CA PHE A 3 -18.79 -9.20 8.32
C PHE A 3 -17.54 -9.82 7.64
N ILE A 4 -17.66 -11.06 7.16
CA ILE A 4 -16.58 -11.79 6.47
C ILE A 4 -16.24 -11.10 5.13
N ARG A 5 -17.26 -10.65 4.39
CA ARG A 5 -17.10 -9.93 3.11
C ARG A 5 -16.39 -8.58 3.30
N SER A 6 -16.69 -7.88 4.39
CA SER A 6 -16.07 -6.59 4.71
C SER A 6 -14.60 -6.74 5.09
N ARG A 7 -14.27 -7.76 5.90
CA ARG A 7 -12.88 -8.09 6.26
C ARG A 7 -12.06 -8.52 5.05
N HIS A 8 -12.62 -9.33 4.16
CA HIS A 8 -11.96 -9.76 2.94
C HIS A 8 -11.67 -8.59 1.99
N LYS A 9 -12.65 -7.69 1.77
CA LYS A 9 -12.43 -6.47 0.98
C LYS A 9 -11.33 -5.59 1.58
N ARG A 10 -11.30 -5.42 2.91
CA ARG A 10 -10.24 -4.66 3.60
C ARG A 10 -8.86 -5.27 3.36
N ASN A 11 -8.73 -6.60 3.48
CA ASN A 11 -7.48 -7.29 3.21
C ASN A 11 -7.01 -7.13 1.75
N LEU A 12 -7.93 -7.23 0.77
CA LEU A 12 -7.61 -6.99 -0.64
C LEU A 12 -7.14 -5.54 -0.88
N CYS A 13 -7.75 -4.56 -0.23
CA CYS A 13 -7.32 -3.17 -0.34
C CYS A 13 -5.91 -2.94 0.26
N ILE A 14 -5.57 -3.62 1.36
CA ILE A 14 -4.23 -3.55 1.97
C ILE A 14 -3.20 -4.19 1.04
N ALA A 15 -3.49 -5.40 0.52
CA ALA A 15 -2.61 -6.10 -0.42
C ALA A 15 -2.33 -5.27 -1.68
N HIS A 16 -3.37 -4.70 -2.31
CA HIS A 16 -3.22 -3.82 -3.48
C HIS A 16 -2.30 -2.63 -3.18
N ARG A 17 -2.43 -2.03 -1.99
CA ARG A 17 -1.61 -0.87 -1.60
C ARG A 17 -0.16 -1.26 -1.31
N GLN A 18 0.08 -2.46 -0.77
CA GLN A 18 1.42 -3.02 -0.61
C GLN A 18 2.09 -3.24 -1.97
N GLU A 19 1.40 -3.85 -2.93
CA GLU A 19 1.91 -4.03 -4.30
C GLU A 19 2.26 -2.68 -4.95
N ARG A 20 1.40 -1.68 -4.78
CA ARG A 20 1.64 -0.32 -5.27
C ARG A 20 2.84 0.37 -4.63
N TYR A 21 3.17 0.04 -3.38
CA TYR A 21 4.36 0.54 -2.68
C TYR A 21 5.62 -0.19 -3.19
N LEU A 22 5.59 -1.52 -3.28
CA LEU A 22 6.69 -2.32 -3.82
C LEU A 22 7.06 -1.91 -5.25
N HIS A 23 6.06 -1.67 -6.10
CA HIS A 23 6.30 -1.15 -7.45
C HIS A 23 6.91 0.26 -7.44
N ALA A 24 6.54 1.11 -6.49
CA ALA A 24 7.15 2.44 -6.37
C ALA A 24 8.60 2.36 -5.87
N LEU A 25 8.90 1.47 -4.91
CA LEU A 25 10.28 1.17 -4.51
C LEU A 25 11.11 0.68 -5.69
N GLY A 26 10.57 -0.25 -6.51
CA GLY A 26 11.25 -0.71 -7.71
C GLY A 26 11.63 0.43 -8.65
N LYS A 27 10.73 1.41 -8.86
CA LYS A 27 11.05 2.60 -9.67
C LYS A 27 12.11 3.50 -9.06
N VAL A 28 12.14 3.63 -7.74
CA VAL A 28 13.18 4.42 -7.05
C VAL A 28 14.54 3.72 -7.14
N MET A 29 14.57 2.40 -6.92
CA MET A 29 15.80 1.60 -7.05
C MET A 29 16.36 1.60 -8.47
N ASP A 30 15.49 1.62 -9.48
CA ASP A 30 15.86 1.73 -10.89
C ASP A 30 16.24 3.16 -11.31
N GLY A 31 16.22 4.13 -10.39
CA GLY A 31 16.53 5.55 -10.65
C GLY A 31 15.48 6.28 -11.49
N LYS A 32 14.33 5.65 -11.76
CA LYS A 32 13.22 6.20 -12.57
C LYS A 32 12.22 7.04 -11.78
N ALA A 33 12.35 7.10 -10.45
CA ALA A 33 11.50 7.89 -9.59
C ALA A 33 12.27 8.45 -8.40
N ASP A 34 11.83 9.62 -7.92
CA ASP A 34 12.34 10.25 -6.70
C ASP A 34 11.97 9.43 -5.45
N PRO A 35 12.84 9.30 -4.43
CA PRO A 35 12.55 8.55 -3.21
C PRO A 35 11.25 8.98 -2.50
N ASN A 36 10.88 10.25 -2.61
CA ASN A 36 9.67 10.80 -2.01
C ASN A 36 8.39 10.19 -2.64
N TYR A 37 8.48 9.67 -3.87
CA TYR A 37 7.40 8.90 -4.50
C TYR A 37 7.07 7.60 -3.76
N ALA A 38 8.10 6.88 -3.28
CA ALA A 38 7.91 5.69 -2.46
C ALA A 38 7.47 6.05 -1.03
N THR A 39 8.05 7.11 -0.45
CA THR A 39 7.69 7.63 0.89
C THR A 39 6.22 7.97 1.01
N LEU A 40 5.64 8.70 0.05
CA LEU A 40 4.21 9.05 0.05
C LEU A 40 3.30 7.82 0.01
N ARG A 41 3.71 6.72 -0.63
CA ARG A 41 2.94 5.48 -0.67
C ARG A 41 3.08 4.66 0.60
N TRP A 42 4.26 4.67 1.21
CA TRP A 42 4.49 4.08 2.52
C TRP A 42 3.61 4.72 3.59
N GLU A 43 3.58 6.05 3.67
CA GLU A 43 2.75 6.78 4.64
C GLU A 43 1.26 6.43 4.49
N LYS A 44 0.76 6.36 3.25
CA LYS A 44 -0.63 5.93 2.96
C LYS A 44 -0.92 4.50 3.38
N LEU A 45 0.06 3.59 3.29
CA LEU A 45 -0.08 2.21 3.74
C LEU A 45 -0.09 2.14 5.28
N LYS A 46 0.82 2.90 5.92
CA LYS A 46 0.92 2.98 7.39
C LYS A 46 -0.35 3.52 8.03
N ALA A 47 -0.95 4.55 7.43
CA ALA A 47 -2.21 5.13 7.90
C ALA A 47 -3.34 4.08 7.99
N ILE A 48 -3.40 3.15 7.04
CA ILE A 48 -4.44 2.10 6.99
C ILE A 48 -4.18 0.99 8.00
N ASN A 49 -2.91 0.66 8.26
CA ASN A 49 -2.54 -0.30 9.29
C ASN A 49 -2.72 0.25 10.70
N LYS A 50 -2.57 1.57 10.92
CA LYS A 50 -2.84 2.21 12.21
C LYS A 50 -4.33 2.25 12.56
N ASP A 51 -5.19 2.26 11.56
CA ASP A 51 -6.66 2.32 11.69
C ASP A 51 -7.30 0.92 11.81
N SER A 52 -6.48 -0.14 11.94
CA SER A 52 -6.90 -1.54 11.90
C SER A 52 -6.67 -2.27 13.21
#